data_AF-A0A7R9IRF3-F1
#
_entry.id   AF-A0A7R9IRF3-F1
#
_cell.length_a   1.000
_cell.length_b   1.000
_cell.length_c   1.000
_cell.angle_alpha   90.00
_cell.angle_beta   90.00
_cell.angle_gamma   90.00
#
_symmetry.space_group_name_H-M   'P 1'
#
loop_
_entity.id
_entity.type
_entity.pdbx_description
1 polymer ?
#
loop_
_entity_poly.entity_id
_entity_poly.type
_entity_poly.pdbx_seq_one_letter_code
_entity_poly.pdbx_strand_id
1 'polypeptide(L)'
;MLTLGLARPSPPLLGDGGLSLEDTPLANLSLLLILVLANHCTGEKNLHNPYRQALFSFTNSLESGEAAPTKASATFKLDFSQLFHTLCCAANSDHTTLLLYLLVHRNHMVKNYILSRSDIELLVVRILKTLYHAPDSNSHHIYMSLIILLILSEDDLFNKTIHESMLKGVTWYTERSISEISLGGLLVLVVIRTIQYNMLKMRDKYLHTNCLAALANMSGQFRNLHPYVSQRLVSLFETLSRKHARLAEQIHQQPQSQVTVNIEGPEELSDMAQDLTVLEEVLRMVLEILNSCLSRQLSHNPNLIYTLLYKRNIFEPFRIHQAFQDIVNNIDAVIQFFSRKLDQTNSDLSVTEVLATIQQGALQWPRERLKKFPDLKFKYVEEDQPEDFFIPYVWSLVCRSSGLYWNPTNIKLFSADGGVITI
;
A
#
# COMPACT_ATOMS: atom_id res chain seq x y z
N MET A 1 -32.47 -9.85 -0.85
CA MET A 1 -31.80 -10.47 0.30
C MET A 1 -30.32 -10.55 -0.07
N LEU A 2 -29.46 -9.71 0.54
CA LEU A 2 -28.01 -9.72 0.30
C LEU A 2 -27.48 -11.06 0.81
N THR A 3 -27.14 -11.99 -0.07
CA THR A 3 -26.58 -13.25 0.40
C THR A 3 -25.07 -13.15 0.52
N LEU A 4 -24.26 -12.64 -0.43
CA LEU A 4 -22.78 -12.60 -0.31
C LEU A 4 -22.11 -13.90 0.23
N GLY A 5 -22.81 -15.05 0.27
CA GLY A 5 -22.38 -16.25 1.02
C GLY A 5 -22.83 -16.33 2.50
N LEU A 6 -23.41 -15.26 3.08
CA LEU A 6 -24.03 -15.12 4.40
C LEU A 6 -25.17 -16.09 4.70
N ALA A 7 -25.67 -16.84 3.71
CA ALA A 7 -26.70 -17.86 3.90
C ALA A 7 -26.17 -19.15 4.57
N ARG A 8 -24.84 -19.28 4.80
CA ARG A 8 -24.29 -20.41 5.54
C ARG A 8 -24.46 -20.18 7.06
N PRO A 9 -25.04 -21.14 7.81
CA PRO A 9 -25.26 -21.03 9.25
C PRO A 9 -23.97 -21.04 10.09
N SER A 10 -22.82 -21.26 9.46
CA SER A 10 -21.50 -21.31 10.10
C SER A 10 -20.44 -20.71 9.18
N PRO A 11 -19.55 -19.81 9.68
CA PRO A 11 -18.44 -19.31 8.89
C PRO A 11 -17.57 -20.50 8.44
N PRO A 12 -17.06 -20.52 7.19
CA PRO A 12 -16.12 -21.55 6.77
C PRO A 12 -14.91 -21.52 7.71
N LEU A 13 -14.48 -22.70 8.16
CA LEU A 13 -13.23 -22.86 8.90
C LEU A 13 -12.11 -22.21 8.07
N LEU A 14 -11.30 -21.35 8.71
CA LEU A 14 -10.16 -20.66 8.13
C LEU A 14 -9.06 -21.66 7.73
N GLY A 15 -9.31 -22.45 6.67
CA GLY A 15 -8.29 -23.14 5.90
C GLY A 15 -7.67 -22.19 4.86
N ASP A 16 -6.53 -22.58 4.30
CA ASP A 16 -5.82 -21.77 3.29
C ASP A 16 -6.67 -21.53 2.02
N GLY A 17 -7.65 -22.39 1.76
CA GLY A 17 -8.70 -22.20 0.76
C GLY A 17 -9.75 -21.18 1.23
N GLY A 18 -9.65 -19.94 0.73
CA GLY A 18 -10.70 -18.93 0.90
C GLY A 18 -12.04 -19.37 0.30
N LEU A 19 -13.09 -18.56 0.49
CA LEU A 19 -14.36 -18.78 -0.20
C LEU A 19 -14.16 -18.55 -1.70
N SER A 20 -14.19 -19.61 -2.50
CA SER A 20 -14.32 -19.46 -3.95
C SER A 20 -15.73 -19.03 -4.28
N LEU A 21 -15.88 -17.86 -4.90
CA LEU A 21 -17.17 -17.37 -5.39
C LEU A 21 -17.68 -18.22 -6.56
N GLU A 22 -16.82 -18.99 -7.22
CA GLU A 22 -17.21 -19.98 -8.24
C GLU A 22 -18.08 -21.10 -7.64
N ASP A 23 -17.83 -21.47 -6.37
CA ASP A 23 -18.61 -22.47 -5.64
C ASP A 23 -19.94 -21.91 -5.10
N THR A 24 -20.19 -20.61 -5.27
CA THR A 24 -21.39 -19.91 -4.78
C THR A 24 -21.97 -18.97 -5.85
N PRO A 25 -22.47 -19.51 -6.98
CA PRO A 25 -22.84 -18.72 -8.16
C PRO A 25 -23.89 -17.64 -7.86
N LEU A 26 -24.84 -17.91 -6.95
CA LEU A 26 -25.84 -16.92 -6.55
C LEU A 26 -25.24 -15.76 -5.76
N ALA A 27 -24.28 -16.02 -4.87
CA ALA A 27 -23.61 -14.98 -4.09
C ALA A 27 -22.78 -14.07 -5.02
N ASN A 28 -22.08 -14.68 -5.97
CA ASN A 28 -21.32 -13.98 -7.00
C ASN A 28 -22.22 -13.10 -7.89
N LEU A 29 -23.31 -13.65 -8.44
CA LEU A 29 -24.29 -12.88 -9.22
C LEU A 29 -24.93 -11.74 -8.41
N SER A 30 -25.22 -11.98 -7.12
CA SER A 30 -25.76 -10.95 -6.25
C SER A 30 -24.76 -9.80 -6.02
N LEU A 31 -23.49 -10.13 -5.81
CA LEU A 31 -22.42 -9.14 -5.69
C LEU A 31 -22.26 -8.32 -6.96
N LEU A 32 -22.21 -8.99 -8.12
CA LEU A 32 -22.15 -8.35 -9.44
C LEU A 32 -23.30 -7.37 -9.66
N LEU A 33 -24.53 -7.80 -9.35
CA LEU A 33 -25.71 -6.95 -9.48
C LEU A 33 -25.61 -5.71 -8.57
N ILE A 34 -25.17 -5.88 -7.33
CA ILE A 34 -24.99 -4.75 -6.40
C ILE A 34 -23.96 -3.76 -6.94
N LEU A 35 -22.83 -4.25 -7.46
CA LEU A 35 -21.80 -3.40 -8.03
C LEU A 35 -22.31 -2.63 -9.25
N VAL A 36 -23.09 -3.26 -10.14
CA VAL A 36 -23.75 -2.58 -11.26
C VAL A 36 -24.70 -1.50 -10.75
N LEU A 37 -25.61 -1.85 -9.84
CA LEU A 37 -26.62 -0.92 -9.33
C LEU A 37 -25.98 0.25 -8.58
N ALA A 38 -24.94 0.02 -7.78
CA ALA A 38 -24.28 1.06 -6.98
C ALA A 38 -23.37 2.00 -7.81
N ASN A 39 -22.95 1.58 -9.01
CA ASN A 39 -22.12 2.39 -9.92
C ASN A 39 -22.88 2.87 -11.16
N HIS A 40 -24.17 2.55 -11.29
CA HIS A 40 -24.98 3.03 -12.39
C HIS A 40 -25.20 4.54 -12.32
N CYS A 41 -25.01 5.23 -13.45
CA CYS A 41 -25.24 6.66 -13.66
C CYS A 41 -24.62 7.58 -12.60
N THR A 42 -23.44 7.24 -12.08
CA THR A 42 -22.78 8.05 -11.04
C THR A 42 -22.23 9.40 -11.53
N GLY A 43 -22.01 9.56 -12.83
CA GLY A 43 -21.56 10.83 -13.44
C GLY A 43 -22.69 11.85 -13.67
N GLU A 44 -23.96 11.46 -13.52
CA GLU A 44 -25.08 12.39 -13.69
C GLU A 44 -25.37 13.17 -12.40
N LYS A 45 -24.89 14.41 -12.32
CA LYS A 45 -25.02 15.27 -11.12
C LYS A 45 -26.46 15.46 -10.61
N ASN A 46 -27.45 15.33 -11.49
CA ASN A 46 -28.86 15.52 -11.16
C ASN A 46 -29.57 14.22 -10.74
N LEU A 47 -28.91 13.07 -10.86
CA LEU A 47 -29.49 11.77 -10.55
C LEU A 47 -28.95 11.25 -9.21
N HIS A 48 -29.86 11.03 -8.26
CA HIS A 48 -29.51 10.39 -6.99
C HIS A 48 -29.69 8.87 -7.13
N ASN A 49 -28.58 8.13 -7.12
CA ASN A 49 -28.62 6.67 -7.15
C ASN A 49 -29.02 6.10 -5.76
N PRO A 50 -30.23 5.55 -5.60
CA PRO A 50 -30.73 5.09 -4.29
C PRO A 50 -29.99 3.85 -3.79
N TYR A 51 -29.49 2.99 -4.69
CA TYR A 51 -28.73 1.79 -4.32
C TYR A 51 -27.36 2.16 -3.75
N ARG A 52 -26.70 3.14 -4.38
CA ARG A 52 -25.43 3.69 -3.88
C ARG A 52 -25.60 4.34 -2.51
N GLN A 53 -26.66 5.14 -2.33
CA GLN A 53 -26.97 5.74 -1.03
C GLN A 53 -27.22 4.69 0.04
N ALA A 54 -28.02 3.66 -0.25
CA ALA A 54 -28.29 2.56 0.68
C ALA A 54 -27.01 1.80 1.04
N LEU A 55 -26.14 1.50 0.07
CA LEU A 55 -24.86 0.81 0.29
C LEU A 55 -23.91 1.59 1.21
N PHE A 56 -23.94 2.93 1.15
CA PHE A 56 -23.06 3.76 1.98
C PHE A 56 -23.67 4.19 3.31
N SER A 57 -24.95 3.87 3.53
CA SER A 57 -25.71 4.33 4.70
C SER A 57 -26.25 3.19 5.58
N PHE A 58 -26.03 1.92 5.23
CA PHE A 58 -26.46 0.80 6.07
C PHE A 58 -25.69 0.76 7.39
N THR A 59 -26.37 0.31 8.45
CA THR A 59 -25.83 0.27 9.81
C THR A 59 -25.74 -1.16 10.35
N ASN A 60 -25.08 -1.30 11.50
CA ASN A 60 -24.92 -2.59 12.15
C ASN A 60 -26.27 -3.10 12.69
N SER A 61 -26.61 -4.37 12.43
CA SER A 61 -27.84 -5.00 12.93
C SER A 61 -27.83 -5.23 14.44
N LEU A 62 -26.64 -5.33 15.04
CA LEU A 62 -26.46 -5.60 16.47
C LEU A 62 -26.49 -4.32 17.32
N GLU A 63 -26.36 -3.14 16.70
CA GLU A 63 -26.47 -1.87 17.42
C GLU A 63 -27.95 -1.50 17.60
N SER A 64 -28.38 -1.57 18.86
CA SER A 64 -29.71 -1.21 19.32
C SER A 64 -29.72 0.25 19.77
N GLY A 65 -29.46 1.18 18.87
CA GLY A 65 -29.44 2.61 19.21
C GLY A 65 -29.18 3.50 18.00
N GLU A 66 -29.90 4.61 17.97
CA GLU A 66 -29.88 5.71 16.99
C GLU A 66 -30.59 5.46 15.65
N ALA A 67 -31.52 6.37 15.35
CA ALA A 67 -32.07 6.56 14.03
C ALA A 67 -30.93 6.76 13.03
N ALA A 68 -31.07 6.20 11.82
CA ALA A 68 -30.04 6.28 10.79
C ALA A 68 -29.52 7.72 10.66
N PRO A 69 -28.20 7.97 10.80
CA PRO A 69 -27.63 9.32 10.76
C PRO A 69 -27.72 10.00 9.38
N THR A 70 -28.43 9.38 8.44
CA THR A 70 -28.37 9.66 7.01
C THR A 70 -29.72 10.09 6.47
N LYS A 71 -29.73 11.12 5.60
CA LYS A 71 -30.88 11.54 4.77
C LYS A 71 -31.31 10.51 3.71
N ALA A 72 -30.84 9.25 3.81
CA ALA A 72 -31.11 8.21 2.84
C ALA A 72 -32.59 7.82 2.87
N SER A 73 -33.26 7.84 1.72
CA SER A 73 -34.69 7.54 1.61
C SER A 73 -35.06 6.11 2.01
N ALA A 74 -34.11 5.18 1.93
CA ALA A 74 -34.20 3.82 2.45
C ALA A 74 -32.81 3.36 2.92
N THR A 75 -32.75 2.75 4.11
CA THR A 75 -31.54 2.11 4.64
C THR A 75 -31.88 0.74 5.18
N PHE A 76 -30.88 -0.12 5.32
CA PHE A 76 -31.01 -1.47 5.86
C PHE A 76 -29.94 -1.71 6.94
N LYS A 77 -30.06 -2.84 7.63
CA LYS A 77 -29.08 -3.26 8.64
C LYS A 77 -28.39 -4.54 8.20
N LEU A 78 -27.11 -4.67 8.52
CA LEU A 78 -26.32 -5.90 8.34
C LEU A 78 -25.49 -6.20 9.57
N ASP A 79 -25.23 -7.48 9.83
CA ASP A 79 -24.25 -7.88 10.82
C ASP A 79 -22.85 -7.58 10.29
N PHE A 80 -22.19 -6.60 10.92
CA PHE A 80 -20.84 -6.19 10.51
C PHE A 80 -19.80 -7.28 10.74
N SER A 81 -19.97 -8.13 11.76
CA SER A 81 -19.08 -9.26 12.03
C SER A 81 -19.16 -10.28 10.89
N GLN A 82 -20.38 -10.63 10.50
CA GLN A 82 -20.60 -11.58 9.41
C GLN A 82 -20.10 -11.02 8.08
N LEU A 83 -20.36 -9.73 7.81
CA LEU A 83 -19.85 -9.03 6.63
C LEU A 83 -18.32 -9.03 6.60
N PHE A 84 -17.66 -8.66 7.71
CA PHE A 84 -16.20 -8.62 7.79
C PHE A 84 -15.55 -9.97 7.51
N HIS A 85 -16.03 -11.05 8.14
CA HIS A 85 -15.50 -12.40 7.89
C HIS A 85 -15.71 -12.85 6.45
N THR A 86 -16.86 -12.53 5.86
CA THR A 86 -17.16 -12.83 4.47
C THR A 86 -16.21 -12.09 3.52
N LEU A 87 -15.99 -10.79 3.76
CA LEU A 87 -15.04 -9.99 2.99
C LEU A 87 -13.62 -10.57 3.11
N CYS A 88 -13.17 -10.95 4.31
CA CYS A 88 -11.85 -11.57 4.50
C CYS A 88 -11.70 -12.88 3.70
N CYS A 89 -12.73 -13.73 3.69
CA CYS A 89 -12.69 -15.01 3.00
C CYS A 89 -12.70 -14.88 1.47
N ALA A 90 -13.32 -13.82 0.94
CA ALA A 90 -13.51 -13.60 -0.49
C ALA A 90 -12.61 -12.48 -1.09
N ALA A 91 -11.77 -11.82 -0.28
CA ALA A 91 -10.92 -10.69 -0.67
C ALA A 91 -9.91 -10.98 -1.79
N ASN A 92 -9.71 -12.25 -2.16
CA ASN A 92 -8.89 -12.65 -3.30
C ASN A 92 -9.58 -12.42 -4.65
N SER A 93 -10.87 -12.08 -4.68
CA SER A 93 -11.63 -11.82 -5.92
C SER A 93 -11.77 -10.32 -6.20
N ASP A 94 -11.61 -9.93 -7.46
CA ASP A 94 -11.68 -8.55 -7.94
C ASP A 94 -12.95 -7.82 -7.47
N HIS A 95 -14.11 -8.46 -7.59
CA HIS A 95 -15.42 -7.88 -7.24
C HIS A 95 -15.58 -7.67 -5.74
N THR A 96 -15.05 -8.58 -4.92
CA THR A 96 -15.08 -8.43 -3.46
C THR A 96 -14.14 -7.33 -3.02
N THR A 97 -12.95 -7.25 -3.62
CA THR A 97 -12.01 -6.15 -3.36
C THR A 97 -12.63 -4.80 -3.76
N LEU A 98 -13.36 -4.73 -4.88
CA LEU A 98 -14.08 -3.53 -5.28
C LEU A 98 -15.18 -3.15 -4.27
N LEU A 99 -15.98 -4.13 -3.80
CA LEU A 99 -16.96 -3.87 -2.75
C LEU A 99 -16.28 -3.37 -1.47
N LEU A 100 -15.19 -4.01 -1.06
CA LEU A 100 -14.41 -3.60 0.12
C LEU A 100 -13.91 -2.16 -0.01
N TYR A 101 -13.36 -1.79 -1.17
CA TYR A 101 -12.98 -0.41 -1.48
C TYR A 101 -14.16 0.55 -1.26
N LEU A 102 -15.29 0.29 -1.91
CA LEU A 102 -16.47 1.15 -1.83
C LEU A 102 -16.95 1.33 -0.38
N LEU A 103 -16.96 0.25 0.41
CA LEU A 103 -17.37 0.28 1.81
C LEU A 103 -16.39 1.02 2.70
N VAL A 104 -15.09 0.72 2.61
CA VAL A 104 -14.05 1.36 3.42
C VAL A 104 -13.93 2.85 3.09
N HIS A 105 -14.10 3.22 1.82
CA HIS A 105 -14.03 4.61 1.40
C HIS A 105 -15.28 5.43 1.80
N ARG A 106 -16.48 4.88 1.61
CA ARG A 106 -17.73 5.67 1.69
C ARG A 106 -18.64 5.35 2.87
N ASN A 107 -18.54 4.17 3.49
CA ASN A 107 -19.30 3.81 4.68
C ASN A 107 -18.41 3.90 5.93
N HIS A 108 -18.44 5.06 6.60
CA HIS A 108 -17.60 5.31 7.78
C HIS A 108 -17.85 4.34 8.94
N MET A 109 -19.07 3.83 9.10
CA MET A 109 -19.39 2.88 10.16
C MET A 109 -18.69 1.54 9.90
N VAL A 110 -18.74 1.05 8.66
CA VAL A 110 -18.00 -0.16 8.26
C VAL A 110 -16.49 0.05 8.35
N LYS A 111 -15.98 1.21 7.91
CA LYS A 111 -14.55 1.54 8.04
C LYS A 111 -14.09 1.48 9.50
N ASN A 112 -14.80 2.17 10.40
CA ASN A 112 -14.46 2.21 11.82
C ASN A 112 -14.57 0.82 12.45
N TYR A 113 -15.58 0.04 12.07
CA TYR A 113 -15.71 -1.34 12.50
C TYR A 113 -14.49 -2.16 12.11
N ILE A 114 -14.08 -2.13 10.84
CA ILE A 114 -12.89 -2.84 10.33
C ILE A 114 -11.63 -2.41 11.10
N LEU A 115 -11.39 -1.10 11.26
CA LEU A 115 -10.22 -0.57 11.95
C LEU A 115 -10.14 -0.96 13.44
N SER A 116 -11.28 -1.24 14.07
CA SER A 116 -11.36 -1.67 15.48
C SER A 116 -11.22 -3.18 15.70
N ARG A 117 -11.11 -3.97 14.63
CA ARG A 117 -10.98 -5.44 14.72
C ARG A 117 -9.62 -5.86 15.27
N SER A 118 -9.63 -6.78 16.23
CA SER A 118 -8.41 -7.44 16.74
C SER A 118 -7.82 -8.46 15.77
N ASP A 119 -8.64 -9.01 14.87
CA ASP A 119 -8.29 -10.00 13.84
C ASP A 119 -8.17 -9.37 12.45
N ILE A 120 -7.81 -8.09 12.37
CA ILE A 120 -7.62 -7.34 11.12
C ILE A 120 -6.57 -7.98 10.19
N GLU A 121 -5.66 -8.79 10.74
CA GLU A 121 -4.71 -9.60 9.99
C GLU A 121 -5.36 -10.53 8.97
N LEU A 122 -6.58 -11.03 9.23
CA LEU A 122 -7.33 -11.87 8.30
C LEU A 122 -7.61 -11.13 6.98
N LEU A 123 -7.85 -9.82 7.05
CA LEU A 123 -8.09 -8.98 5.88
C LEU A 123 -6.79 -8.57 5.22
N VAL A 124 -5.85 -8.01 6.00
CA VAL A 124 -4.62 -7.42 5.47
C VAL A 124 -3.77 -8.49 4.79
N VAL A 125 -3.64 -9.70 5.36
CA VAL A 125 -2.85 -10.78 4.73
C VAL A 125 -3.40 -11.16 3.35
N ARG A 126 -4.72 -11.09 3.14
CA ARG A 126 -5.34 -11.40 1.83
C ARG A 126 -5.00 -10.31 0.81
N ILE A 127 -5.09 -9.05 1.20
CA ILE A 127 -4.69 -7.91 0.36
C ILE A 127 -3.19 -8.00 0.02
N LEU A 128 -2.34 -8.35 0.99
CA LEU A 128 -0.91 -8.54 0.77
C LEU A 128 -0.62 -9.71 -0.19
N LYS A 129 -1.35 -10.83 -0.09
CA LYS A 129 -1.25 -11.94 -1.04
C LYS A 129 -1.59 -11.48 -2.46
N THR A 130 -2.64 -10.68 -2.66
CA THR A 130 -2.97 -10.10 -3.97
C THR A 130 -1.83 -9.26 -4.52
N LEU A 131 -1.29 -8.34 -3.72
CA LEU A 131 -0.19 -7.46 -4.16
C LEU A 131 1.11 -8.21 -4.42
N TYR A 132 1.36 -9.29 -3.67
CA TYR A 132 2.53 -10.13 -3.86
C TYR A 132 2.51 -10.87 -5.21
N HIS A 133 1.33 -11.36 -5.61
CA HIS A 133 1.05 -11.99 -6.91
C HIS A 133 0.57 -10.96 -7.95
N ALA A 134 0.96 -9.69 -7.81
CA ALA A 134 0.67 -8.64 -8.78
C ALA A 134 0.98 -9.03 -10.24
N PRO A 135 2.09 -9.73 -10.57
CA PRO A 135 2.35 -10.16 -11.95
C PRO A 135 1.25 -11.04 -12.56
N ASP A 136 0.50 -11.77 -11.74
CA ASP A 136 -0.57 -12.68 -12.15
C ASP A 136 -1.97 -12.04 -12.00
N SER A 137 -2.04 -10.81 -11.48
CA SER A 137 -3.27 -10.09 -11.17
C SER A 137 -3.56 -9.00 -12.19
N ASN A 138 -4.84 -8.67 -12.37
CA ASN A 138 -5.22 -7.51 -13.18
C ASN A 138 -4.79 -6.19 -12.51
N SER A 139 -4.40 -5.19 -13.30
CA SER A 139 -3.99 -3.86 -12.83
C SER A 139 -5.04 -3.23 -11.91
N HIS A 140 -6.32 -3.33 -12.26
CA HIS A 140 -7.43 -2.83 -11.44
C HIS A 140 -7.46 -3.45 -10.04
N HIS A 141 -7.19 -4.75 -9.91
CA HIS A 141 -7.19 -5.44 -8.63
C HIS A 141 -6.02 -5.01 -7.75
N ILE A 142 -4.87 -4.74 -8.37
CA ILE A 142 -3.68 -4.18 -7.71
C ILE A 142 -3.99 -2.77 -7.19
N TYR A 143 -4.55 -1.88 -8.01
CA TYR A 143 -4.90 -0.53 -7.57
C TYR A 143 -5.87 -0.54 -6.41
N MET A 144 -6.96 -1.30 -6.49
CA MET A 144 -7.95 -1.36 -5.39
C MET A 144 -7.31 -1.87 -4.10
N SER A 145 -6.47 -2.90 -4.19
CA SER A 145 -5.73 -3.44 -3.05
C SER A 145 -4.80 -2.39 -2.40
N LEU A 146 -4.08 -1.61 -3.21
CA LEU A 146 -3.22 -0.52 -2.73
C LEU A 146 -4.01 0.64 -2.13
N ILE A 147 -5.12 1.04 -2.75
CA ILE A 147 -5.99 2.11 -2.25
C ILE A 147 -6.58 1.71 -0.90
N ILE A 148 -7.02 0.46 -0.73
CA ILE A 148 -7.51 -0.04 0.55
C ILE A 148 -6.39 0.03 1.60
N LEU A 149 -5.17 -0.41 1.29
CA LEU A 149 -4.04 -0.27 2.23
C LEU A 149 -3.75 1.20 2.57
N LEU A 150 -3.84 2.09 1.59
CA LEU A 150 -3.65 3.53 1.82
C LEU A 150 -4.72 4.06 2.78
N ILE A 151 -6.01 3.78 2.53
CA ILE A 151 -7.11 4.24 3.40
C ILE A 151 -6.97 3.66 4.83
N LEU A 152 -6.58 2.38 4.96
CA LEU A 152 -6.36 1.79 6.28
C LEU A 152 -5.16 2.43 6.99
N SER A 153 -4.10 2.75 6.26
CA SER A 153 -2.88 3.37 6.81
C SER A 153 -3.09 4.80 7.31
N GLU A 154 -4.19 5.47 6.92
CA GLU A 154 -4.53 6.80 7.45
C GLU A 154 -4.75 6.80 8.97
N ASP A 155 -5.12 5.65 9.55
CA ASP A 155 -5.43 5.49 10.96
C ASP A 155 -4.20 5.09 11.80
N ASP A 156 -3.94 5.84 12.88
CA ASP A 156 -2.78 5.61 13.75
C ASP A 156 -2.89 4.33 14.59
N LEU A 157 -4.10 3.94 14.98
CA LEU A 157 -4.31 2.71 15.76
C LEU A 157 -4.05 1.49 14.88
N PHE A 158 -4.52 1.49 13.63
CA PHE A 158 -4.18 0.49 12.63
C PHE A 158 -2.67 0.34 12.49
N ASN A 159 -1.97 1.46 12.23
CA ASN A 159 -0.52 1.47 12.03
C ASN A 159 0.22 0.87 13.23
N LYS A 160 -0.22 1.17 14.46
CA LYS A 160 0.36 0.57 15.67
C LYS A 160 0.05 -0.93 15.76
N THR A 161 -1.21 -1.32 15.56
CA THR A 161 -1.71 -2.69 15.74
C THR A 161 -1.01 -3.67 14.81
N ILE A 162 -0.81 -3.31 13.54
CA ILE A 162 -0.17 -4.21 12.57
C ILE A 162 1.31 -4.50 12.92
N HIS A 163 2.00 -3.58 13.59
CA HIS A 163 3.39 -3.81 14.01
C HIS A 163 3.50 -4.64 15.30
N GLU A 164 2.41 -4.73 16.07
CA GLU A 164 2.30 -5.57 17.27
C GLU A 164 1.74 -6.98 16.96
N SER A 165 1.08 -7.15 15.80
CA SER A 165 0.48 -8.42 15.35
C SER A 165 1.53 -9.33 14.72
N MET A 166 1.95 -10.38 15.43
CA MET A 166 2.98 -11.32 14.96
C MET A 166 2.39 -12.48 14.17
N LEU A 167 2.85 -12.62 12.93
CA LEU A 167 2.53 -13.73 12.04
C LEU A 167 3.58 -14.83 12.16
N LYS A 168 3.12 -16.09 12.12
CA LYS A 168 3.98 -17.27 12.14
C LYS A 168 3.82 -18.04 10.83
N GLY A 169 4.93 -18.45 10.23
CA GLY A 169 4.92 -19.37 9.08
C GLY A 169 4.25 -18.80 7.84
N VAL A 170 4.69 -17.62 7.37
CA VAL A 170 4.23 -17.05 6.09
C VAL A 170 4.81 -17.87 4.93
N THR A 171 4.03 -18.80 4.38
CA THR A 171 4.49 -19.78 3.38
C THR A 171 4.52 -19.26 1.95
N TRP A 172 3.71 -18.25 1.63
CA TRP A 172 3.54 -17.72 0.28
C TRP A 172 4.57 -16.65 -0.10
N TYR A 173 5.29 -16.10 0.87
CA TYR A 173 6.40 -15.18 0.62
C TYR A 173 7.67 -16.00 0.35
N THR A 174 8.19 -15.98 -0.88
CA THR A 174 9.18 -16.96 -1.33
C THR A 174 10.62 -16.43 -1.41
N GLU A 175 10.85 -15.12 -1.34
CA GLU A 175 12.20 -14.55 -1.45
C GLU A 175 13.08 -14.88 -0.24
N ARG A 176 12.47 -15.12 0.92
CA ARG A 176 13.16 -15.55 2.13
C ARG A 176 12.22 -16.31 3.04
N SER A 177 12.68 -17.43 3.58
CA SER A 177 11.98 -18.10 4.68
C SER A 177 12.04 -17.23 5.93
N ILE A 178 10.87 -16.85 6.45
CA ILE A 178 10.72 -16.02 7.65
C ILE A 178 9.81 -16.77 8.62
N SER A 179 10.37 -17.19 9.75
CA SER A 179 9.64 -17.95 10.76
C SER A 179 8.57 -17.10 11.45
N GLU A 180 8.95 -15.90 11.88
CA GLU A 180 8.08 -14.94 12.56
C GLU A 180 8.34 -13.52 12.06
N ILE A 181 7.28 -12.78 11.78
CA ILE A 181 7.33 -11.37 11.34
C ILE A 181 6.05 -10.66 11.76
N SER A 182 6.13 -9.37 12.10
CA SER A 182 4.91 -8.60 12.31
C SER A 182 4.16 -8.39 10.98
N LEU A 183 2.84 -8.28 11.05
CA LEU A 183 2.00 -7.97 9.88
C LEU A 183 2.47 -6.68 9.18
N GLY A 184 2.82 -5.65 9.96
CA GLY A 184 3.37 -4.41 9.43
C GLY A 184 4.75 -4.61 8.77
N GLY A 185 5.60 -5.49 9.31
CA GLY A 185 6.85 -5.88 8.66
C GLY A 185 6.63 -6.57 7.31
N LEU A 186 5.66 -7.49 7.24
CA LEU A 186 5.29 -8.16 5.99
C LEU A 186 4.70 -7.19 4.97
N LEU A 187 3.84 -6.26 5.41
CA LEU A 187 3.30 -5.20 4.57
C LEU A 187 4.42 -4.37 3.95
N VAL A 188 5.41 -3.93 4.74
CA VAL A 188 6.57 -3.21 4.23
C VAL A 188 7.31 -4.00 3.15
N LEU A 189 7.53 -5.31 3.34
CA LEU A 189 8.19 -6.15 2.33
C LEU A 189 7.40 -6.22 1.02
N VAL A 190 6.10 -6.45 1.11
CA VAL A 190 5.23 -6.56 -0.07
C VAL A 190 5.17 -5.22 -0.80
N VAL A 191 4.98 -4.10 -0.11
CA VAL A 191 4.93 -2.78 -0.74
C VAL A 191 6.27 -2.41 -1.38
N ILE A 192 7.41 -2.72 -0.74
CA ILE A 192 8.73 -2.54 -1.37
C ILE A 192 8.84 -3.37 -2.65
N ARG A 193 8.39 -4.62 -2.64
CA ARG A 193 8.38 -5.48 -3.84
C ARG A 193 7.50 -4.87 -4.93
N THR A 194 6.31 -4.37 -4.59
CA THR A 194 5.39 -3.71 -5.51
C THR A 194 6.01 -2.44 -6.14
N ILE A 195 6.69 -1.60 -5.34
CA ILE A 195 7.46 -0.46 -5.86
C ILE A 195 8.53 -0.94 -6.84
N GLN A 196 9.32 -1.95 -6.49
CA GLN A 196 10.39 -2.44 -7.37
C GLN A 196 9.86 -3.05 -8.66
N TYR A 197 8.77 -3.81 -8.60
CA TYR A 197 8.10 -4.34 -9.79
C TYR A 197 7.63 -3.21 -10.72
N ASN A 198 6.95 -2.21 -10.14
CA ASN A 198 6.47 -1.07 -10.90
C ASN A 198 7.60 -0.29 -11.59
N MET A 199 8.71 -0.07 -10.88
CA MET A 199 9.88 0.63 -11.44
C MET A 199 10.55 -0.10 -12.61
N LEU A 200 10.53 -1.43 -12.60
CA LEU A 200 11.22 -2.27 -13.58
C LEU A 200 10.35 -2.58 -14.80
N LYS A 201 9.02 -2.61 -14.63
CA LYS A 201 8.10 -3.12 -15.65
C LYS A 201 7.05 -2.11 -16.11
N MET A 202 6.34 -1.49 -15.17
CA MET A 202 5.09 -0.77 -15.46
C MET A 202 5.29 0.75 -15.60
N ARG A 203 6.25 1.34 -14.87
CA ARG A 203 6.51 2.79 -14.82
C ARG A 203 5.29 3.65 -14.47
N ASP A 204 4.42 3.13 -13.62
CA ASP A 204 3.17 3.80 -13.25
C ASP A 204 3.37 4.79 -12.08
N LYS A 205 3.11 6.08 -12.32
CA LYS A 205 3.26 7.12 -11.30
C LYS A 205 2.25 7.01 -10.16
N TYR A 206 1.02 6.61 -10.46
CA TYR A 206 -0.06 6.47 -9.48
C TYR A 206 0.23 5.35 -8.49
N LEU A 207 0.69 4.21 -9.00
CA LEU A 207 1.07 3.05 -8.18
C LEU A 207 2.24 3.39 -7.24
N HIS A 208 3.25 4.12 -7.73
CA HIS A 208 4.36 4.59 -6.89
C HIS A 208 3.89 5.51 -5.76
N THR A 209 3.08 6.50 -6.09
CA THR A 209 2.55 7.47 -5.13
C THR A 209 1.77 6.79 -4.02
N ASN A 210 0.85 5.88 -4.36
CA ASN A 210 0.03 5.18 -3.38
C ASN A 210 0.84 4.25 -2.47
N CYS A 211 1.81 3.52 -3.02
CA CYS A 211 2.71 2.67 -2.23
C CYS A 211 3.52 3.48 -1.23
N LEU A 212 4.11 4.59 -1.67
CA LEU A 212 4.92 5.45 -0.81
C LEU A 212 4.07 6.16 0.24
N ALA A 213 2.88 6.65 -0.12
CA ALA A 213 1.94 7.26 0.80
C ALA A 213 1.54 6.31 1.93
N ALA A 214 1.25 5.04 1.61
CA ALA A 214 0.96 4.02 2.60
C ALA A 214 2.16 3.77 3.54
N LEU A 215 3.37 3.58 3.00
CA LEU A 215 4.60 3.44 3.80
C LEU A 215 4.86 4.66 4.69
N ALA A 216 4.67 5.85 4.16
CA ALA A 216 4.88 7.11 4.83
C ALA A 216 3.91 7.30 6.01
N ASN A 217 2.64 6.95 5.84
CA ASN A 217 1.66 6.95 6.92
C ASN A 217 2.07 6.05 8.10
N MET A 218 2.53 4.83 7.81
CA MET A 218 2.95 3.86 8.85
C MET A 218 4.31 4.16 9.46
N SER A 219 5.17 4.93 8.78
CA SER A 219 6.59 5.10 9.12
C SER A 219 6.84 5.56 10.57
N GLY A 220 5.90 6.30 11.17
CA GLY A 220 5.96 6.73 12.56
C GLY A 220 5.69 5.66 13.61
N GLN A 221 5.14 4.53 13.19
CA GLN A 221 4.81 3.38 14.03
C GLN A 221 5.64 2.15 13.67
N PHE A 222 6.60 2.27 12.74
CA PHE A 222 7.57 1.21 12.46
C PHE A 222 8.26 0.81 13.76
N ARG A 223 7.95 -0.38 14.27
CA ARG A 223 8.43 -0.86 15.56
C ARG A 223 8.94 -2.29 15.41
N ASN A 224 10.04 -2.60 16.07
CA ASN A 224 10.63 -3.94 16.09
C ASN A 224 10.79 -4.52 14.68
N LEU A 225 11.21 -3.69 13.71
CA LEU A 225 11.37 -4.16 12.33
C LEU A 225 12.32 -5.36 12.29
N HIS A 226 11.89 -6.43 11.62
CA HIS A 226 12.69 -7.63 11.41
C HIS A 226 13.97 -7.26 10.62
N PRO A 227 15.14 -7.90 10.88
CA PRO A 227 16.41 -7.57 10.22
C PRO A 227 16.31 -7.51 8.69
N TYR A 228 15.58 -8.46 8.11
CA TYR A 228 15.33 -8.50 6.68
C TYR A 228 14.50 -7.31 6.18
N VAL A 229 13.51 -6.85 6.94
CA VAL A 229 12.67 -5.68 6.58
C VAL A 229 13.53 -4.42 6.57
N SER A 230 14.34 -4.22 7.62
CA SER A 230 15.30 -3.11 7.71
C SER A 230 16.27 -3.11 6.53
N GLN A 231 16.84 -4.27 6.21
CA GLN A 231 17.72 -4.44 5.05
C GLN A 231 17.02 -4.09 3.75
N ARG A 232 15.79 -4.56 3.54
CA ARG A 232 15.02 -4.31 2.32
C ARG A 232 14.64 -2.85 2.16
N LEU A 233 14.30 -2.15 3.25
CA LEU A 233 13.98 -0.73 3.24
C LEU A 233 15.20 0.12 2.85
N VAL A 234 16.35 -0.13 3.46
CA VAL A 234 17.60 0.60 3.12
C VAL A 234 18.09 0.24 1.72
N SER A 235 17.90 -1.02 1.28
CA SER A 235 18.29 -1.45 -0.07
C SER A 235 17.36 -0.89 -1.16
N LEU A 236 16.12 -0.51 -0.83
CA LEU A 236 15.26 0.23 -1.75
C LEU A 236 15.92 1.58 -2.08
N PHE A 237 16.29 2.37 -1.06
CA PHE A 237 17.02 3.63 -1.26
C PHE A 237 18.30 3.43 -2.10
N GLU A 238 19.11 2.43 -1.76
CA GLU A 238 20.35 2.12 -2.49
C GLU A 238 20.12 1.78 -3.97
N THR A 239 19.01 1.11 -4.28
CA THR A 239 18.67 0.76 -5.67
C THR A 239 18.20 2.00 -6.44
N LEU A 240 17.37 2.82 -5.81
CA LEU A 240 16.90 4.09 -6.34
C LEU A 240 18.07 5.06 -6.60
N SER A 241 19.00 5.17 -5.64
CA SER A 241 20.14 6.10 -5.73
C SER A 241 21.09 5.72 -6.86
N ARG A 242 21.34 4.43 -7.06
CA ARG A 242 22.12 3.95 -8.22
C ARG A 242 21.43 4.24 -9.55
N LYS A 243 20.10 4.09 -9.61
CA LYS A 243 19.34 4.42 -10.82
C LYS A 243 19.41 5.92 -11.11
N HIS A 244 19.31 6.75 -10.06
CA HIS A 244 19.40 8.21 -10.15
C HIS A 244 20.76 8.66 -10.66
N ALA A 245 21.84 8.17 -10.05
CA ALA A 245 23.21 8.48 -10.49
C ALA A 245 23.44 8.12 -11.96
N ARG A 246 23.00 6.94 -12.40
CA ARG A 246 23.11 6.50 -13.80
C ARG A 246 22.33 7.40 -14.77
N LEU A 247 21.10 7.77 -14.41
CA LEU A 247 20.27 8.62 -15.26
C LEU A 247 20.81 10.06 -15.32
N ALA A 248 21.28 10.59 -14.19
CA ALA A 248 21.93 11.90 -14.13
C ALA A 248 23.22 11.94 -14.99
N GLU A 249 24.04 10.89 -14.93
CA GLU A 249 25.23 10.76 -15.78
C GLU A 249 24.87 10.71 -17.27
N GLN A 250 23.82 9.97 -17.65
CA GLN A 250 23.35 9.88 -19.04
C GLN A 250 22.90 11.24 -19.57
N ILE A 251 22.16 12.01 -18.76
CA ILE A 251 21.73 13.37 -19.12
C ILE A 251 22.95 14.31 -19.24
N HIS A 252 23.95 14.19 -18.37
CA HIS A 252 25.15 15.04 -18.41
C HIS A 252 26.11 14.69 -19.56
N GLN A 253 26.18 13.41 -19.96
CA GLN A 253 27.08 12.92 -21.00
C GLN A 253 26.55 13.09 -22.44
N GLN A 254 25.27 13.44 -22.63
CA GLN A 254 24.77 13.81 -23.96
C GLN A 254 25.37 15.16 -24.40
N PRO A 255 26.29 15.19 -25.39
CA PRO A 255 26.93 16.42 -25.78
C PRO A 255 25.93 17.31 -26.51
N GLN A 256 26.00 18.64 -26.29
CA GLN A 256 25.44 19.68 -27.19
C GLN A 256 26.09 19.66 -28.61
N SER A 257 26.72 18.56 -29.01
CA SER A 257 27.58 18.43 -30.18
C SER A 257 27.05 17.34 -31.10
N GLN A 258 25.87 17.58 -31.68
CA GLN A 258 25.59 17.24 -33.07
C GLN A 258 24.28 17.91 -33.51
N VAL A 259 24.43 19.05 -34.17
CA VAL A 259 23.42 19.67 -35.04
C VAL A 259 23.26 18.80 -36.29
N THR A 260 22.92 17.52 -36.10
CA THR A 260 22.33 16.69 -37.14
C THR A 260 20.86 16.57 -36.79
N VAL A 261 20.04 17.01 -37.74
CA VAL A 261 18.59 17.09 -37.69
C VAL A 261 18.00 15.69 -37.49
N ASN A 262 18.00 15.20 -36.24
CA ASN A 262 17.13 14.13 -35.80
C ASN A 262 15.98 14.80 -35.05
N ILE A 263 14.80 14.72 -35.65
CA ILE A 263 13.55 15.33 -35.18
C ILE A 263 13.06 14.68 -33.85
N GLU A 264 13.73 13.63 -33.37
CA GLU A 264 13.39 12.86 -32.16
C GLU A 264 14.11 13.31 -30.87
N GLY A 265 15.11 14.20 -30.95
CA GLY A 265 16.00 14.54 -29.82
C GLY A 265 15.45 15.39 -28.65
N PRO A 266 14.52 16.35 -28.83
CA PRO A 266 14.05 17.20 -27.72
C PRO A 266 13.10 16.50 -26.75
N GLU A 267 12.28 15.56 -27.25
CA GLU A 267 11.27 14.86 -26.46
C GLU A 267 11.91 13.80 -25.55
N GLU A 268 12.86 13.01 -26.03
CA GLU A 268 13.57 12.00 -25.22
C GLU A 268 14.35 12.61 -24.05
N LEU A 269 15.03 13.75 -24.27
CA LEU A 269 15.74 14.49 -23.24
C LEU A 269 14.79 15.04 -22.16
N SER A 270 13.62 15.54 -22.59
CA SER A 270 12.56 16.01 -21.69
C SER A 270 12.01 14.85 -20.85
N ASP A 271 11.75 13.70 -21.45
CA ASP A 271 11.25 12.51 -20.76
C ASP A 271 12.25 11.96 -19.74
N MET A 272 13.55 11.91 -20.09
CA MET A 272 14.61 11.52 -19.17
C MET A 272 14.73 12.48 -17.98
N ALA A 273 14.56 13.79 -18.21
CA ALA A 273 14.57 14.80 -17.15
C ALA A 273 13.36 14.63 -16.20
N GLN A 274 12.18 14.34 -16.74
CA GLN A 274 10.98 14.05 -15.93
C GLN A 274 11.17 12.76 -15.10
N ASP A 275 11.69 11.70 -15.71
CA ASP A 275 12.02 10.44 -15.03
C ASP A 275 13.02 10.67 -13.87
N LEU A 276 13.99 11.57 -14.06
CA LEU A 276 14.93 11.96 -13.02
C LEU A 276 14.22 12.69 -11.87
N THR A 277 13.35 13.65 -12.17
CA THR A 277 12.57 14.38 -11.15
C THR A 277 11.69 13.42 -10.33
N VAL A 278 10.95 12.53 -10.99
CA VAL A 278 10.13 11.51 -10.29
C VAL A 278 11.00 10.64 -9.39
N LEU A 279 12.18 10.25 -9.86
CA LEU A 279 13.11 9.45 -9.06
C LEU A 279 13.65 10.21 -7.85
N GLU A 280 13.88 11.52 -7.96
CA GLU A 280 14.27 12.38 -6.84
C GLU A 280 13.15 12.51 -5.80
N GLU A 281 11.90 12.69 -6.23
CA GLU A 281 10.73 12.71 -5.34
C GLU A 281 10.59 11.38 -4.57
N VAL A 282 10.73 10.26 -5.28
CA VAL A 282 10.70 8.92 -4.67
C VAL A 282 11.85 8.72 -3.68
N LEU A 283 13.07 9.13 -4.04
CA LEU A 283 14.24 9.08 -3.16
C LEU A 283 14.03 9.91 -1.89
N ARG A 284 13.52 11.13 -2.04
CA ARG A 284 13.23 12.05 -0.94
C ARG A 284 12.20 11.43 -0.01
N MET A 285 11.12 10.86 -0.54
CA MET A 285 10.07 10.21 0.25
C MET A 285 10.61 9.01 1.04
N VAL A 286 11.48 8.18 0.46
CA VAL A 286 12.12 7.07 1.19
C VAL A 286 13.01 7.57 2.33
N LEU A 287 13.74 8.67 2.13
CA LEU A 287 14.54 9.29 3.18
C LEU A 287 13.67 9.92 4.28
N GLU A 288 12.53 10.50 3.93
CA GLU A 288 11.54 11.03 4.87
C GLU A 288 10.90 9.90 5.70
N ILE A 289 10.56 8.75 5.08
CA ILE A 289 10.10 7.53 5.76
C ILE A 289 11.12 7.07 6.80
N LEU A 290 12.40 6.98 6.42
CA LEU A 290 13.48 6.61 7.34
C LEU A 290 13.59 7.62 8.50
N ASN A 291 13.56 8.91 8.21
CA ASN A 291 13.60 9.97 9.20
C ASN A 291 12.43 9.92 10.18
N SER A 292 11.25 9.63 9.68
CA SER A 292 10.03 9.52 10.47
C SER A 292 10.12 8.37 11.47
N CYS A 293 10.63 7.21 11.02
CA CYS A 293 10.92 6.07 11.89
C CYS A 293 12.02 6.40 12.92
N LEU A 294 13.11 7.06 12.53
CA LEU A 294 14.20 7.42 13.44
C LEU A 294 13.76 8.48 14.46
N SER A 295 12.90 9.41 14.08
CA SER A 295 12.43 10.46 14.99
C SER A 295 11.47 9.93 16.05
N ARG A 296 10.60 8.98 15.67
CA ARG A 296 9.50 8.49 16.52
C ARG A 296 9.78 7.15 17.19
N GLN A 297 10.58 6.27 16.56
CA GLN A 297 10.72 4.87 16.95
C GLN A 297 12.16 4.35 16.97
N LEU A 298 13.19 5.22 17.00
CA LEU A 298 14.59 4.78 16.98
C LEU A 298 14.92 3.74 18.05
N SER A 299 14.47 3.95 19.29
CA SER A 299 14.72 3.02 20.41
C SER A 299 14.10 1.64 20.23
N HIS A 300 13.10 1.51 19.35
CA HIS A 300 12.43 0.24 19.07
C HIS A 300 12.93 -0.43 17.78
N ASN A 301 13.92 0.13 17.09
CA ASN A 301 14.40 -0.40 15.81
C ASN A 301 15.92 -0.60 15.78
N PRO A 302 16.49 -1.45 16.66
CA PRO A 302 17.92 -1.72 16.67
C PRO A 302 18.42 -2.32 15.34
N ASN A 303 17.60 -3.14 14.67
CA ASN A 303 17.93 -3.72 13.37
C ASN A 303 18.03 -2.67 12.26
N LEU A 304 17.23 -1.61 12.31
CA LEU A 304 17.31 -0.52 11.35
C LEU A 304 18.60 0.27 11.56
N ILE A 305 18.93 0.61 12.80
CA ILE A 305 20.18 1.30 13.15
C ILE A 305 21.39 0.46 12.72
N TYR A 306 21.38 -0.84 13.00
CA TYR A 306 22.41 -1.78 12.55
C TYR A 306 22.58 -1.74 11.03
N THR A 307 21.48 -1.78 10.28
CA THR A 307 21.49 -1.73 8.81
C THR A 307 22.05 -0.40 8.30
N LEU A 308 21.68 0.73 8.92
CA LEU A 308 22.20 2.06 8.57
C LEU A 308 23.71 2.17 8.81
N LEU A 309 24.21 1.60 9.90
CA LEU A 309 25.65 1.55 10.19
C LEU A 309 26.39 0.70 9.15
N TYR A 310 25.86 -0.48 8.86
CA TYR A 310 26.45 -1.41 7.89
C TYR A 310 26.49 -0.83 6.47
N LYS A 311 25.44 -0.11 6.05
CA LYS A 311 25.32 0.51 4.73
C LYS A 311 25.59 2.01 4.72
N ARG A 312 26.32 2.57 5.69
CA ARG A 312 26.51 4.03 5.83
C ARG A 312 27.01 4.72 4.56
N ASN A 313 27.84 4.05 3.77
CA ASN A 313 28.48 4.60 2.57
C ASN A 313 27.47 5.01 1.49
N ILE A 314 26.26 4.42 1.47
CA ILE A 314 25.25 4.73 0.44
C ILE A 314 24.68 6.16 0.58
N PHE A 315 24.81 6.77 1.76
CA PHE A 315 24.29 8.11 2.06
C PHE A 315 25.33 9.21 1.81
N GLU A 316 26.61 8.86 1.68
CA GLU A 316 27.71 9.84 1.57
C GLU A 316 27.58 10.80 0.38
N PRO A 317 27.20 10.33 -0.84
CA PRO A 317 27.03 11.23 -2.00
C PRO A 317 25.95 12.30 -1.76
N PHE A 318 24.98 12.01 -0.89
CA PHE A 318 23.82 12.87 -0.66
C PHE A 318 24.07 13.94 0.41
N ARG A 319 25.21 13.90 1.11
CA ARG A 319 25.60 14.90 2.13
C ARG A 319 25.79 16.30 1.56
N ILE A 320 26.19 16.40 0.31
CA ILE A 320 26.45 17.65 -0.40
C ILE A 320 25.41 17.92 -1.50
N HIS A 321 24.46 17.02 -1.69
CA HIS A 321 23.45 17.15 -2.73
C HIS A 321 22.36 18.11 -2.26
N GLN A 322 22.16 19.23 -2.97
CA GLN A 322 21.27 20.31 -2.57
C GLN A 322 19.83 19.84 -2.27
N ALA A 323 19.32 18.87 -3.03
CA ALA A 323 17.98 18.31 -2.85
C ALA A 323 17.82 17.33 -1.67
N PHE A 324 18.90 16.84 -1.05
CA PHE A 324 18.82 15.75 -0.06
C PHE A 324 19.60 15.99 1.23
N GLN A 325 20.56 16.92 1.22
CA GLN A 325 21.45 17.20 2.36
C GLN A 325 20.67 17.44 3.64
N ASP A 326 19.56 18.18 3.59
CA ASP A 326 18.77 18.52 4.76
C ASP A 326 18.16 17.30 5.46
N ILE A 327 17.74 16.29 4.70
CA ILE A 327 17.12 15.06 5.20
C ILE A 327 18.17 14.03 5.62
N VAL A 328 19.29 13.93 4.89
CA VAL A 328 20.38 12.98 5.18
C VAL A 328 21.12 13.34 6.47
N ASN A 329 21.20 14.62 6.84
CA ASN A 329 21.86 15.09 8.07
C ASN A 329 21.40 14.36 9.34
N ASN A 330 20.10 14.06 9.45
CA ASN A 330 19.56 13.32 10.58
C ASN A 330 20.04 11.87 10.61
N ILE A 331 20.07 11.20 9.45
CA ILE A 331 20.55 9.83 9.31
C ILE A 331 22.04 9.77 9.67
N ASP A 332 22.83 10.75 9.21
CA ASP A 332 24.24 10.87 9.56
C ASP A 332 24.45 11.12 11.06
N ALA A 333 23.62 11.95 11.70
CA ALA A 333 23.70 12.18 13.14
C ALA A 333 23.50 10.87 13.94
N VAL A 334 22.57 10.03 13.50
CA VAL A 334 22.33 8.69 14.07
C VAL A 334 23.54 7.79 13.83
N ILE A 335 24.00 7.67 12.57
CA ILE A 335 25.16 6.85 12.20
C ILE A 335 26.40 7.24 13.01
N GLN A 336 26.70 8.55 13.13
CA GLN A 336 27.86 9.05 13.85
C GLN A 336 27.79 8.76 15.36
N PHE A 337 26.62 8.90 15.98
CA PHE A 337 26.46 8.60 17.39
C PHE A 337 26.69 7.13 17.69
N PHE A 338 26.05 6.24 16.93
CA PHE A 338 26.18 4.81 17.16
C PHE A 338 27.54 4.26 16.73
N SER A 339 28.18 4.85 15.70
CA SER A 339 29.58 4.53 15.36
C SER A 339 30.50 4.84 16.56
N ARG A 340 30.41 6.03 17.15
CA ARG A 340 31.19 6.39 18.35
C ARG A 340 30.94 5.48 19.54
N LYS A 341 29.70 5.01 19.72
CA LYS A 341 29.36 4.04 20.77
C LYS A 341 30.00 2.67 20.54
N LEU A 342 30.07 2.22 19.30
CA LEU A 342 30.74 0.97 18.94
C LEU A 342 32.26 1.10 19.07
N ASP A 343 32.84 2.23 18.66
CA ASP A 343 34.28 2.50 18.77
C ASP A 343 34.78 2.55 20.24
N GLN A 344 33.88 2.86 21.18
CA GLN A 344 34.16 2.82 22.63
C GLN A 344 34.18 1.38 23.20
N THR A 345 33.73 0.40 22.41
CA THR A 345 33.70 -1.01 22.76
C THR A 345 34.84 -1.74 22.02
N ASN A 346 35.27 -2.92 22.48
CA ASN A 346 36.39 -3.66 21.88
C ASN A 346 36.22 -3.88 20.36
N SER A 347 37.35 -4.00 19.64
CA SER A 347 37.40 -3.97 18.18
C SER A 347 36.79 -5.17 17.44
N ASP A 348 36.49 -6.28 18.13
CA ASP A 348 35.94 -7.51 17.54
C ASP A 348 34.57 -7.86 18.15
N LEU A 349 33.53 -7.09 17.79
CA LEU A 349 32.16 -7.33 18.27
C LEU A 349 31.42 -8.32 17.36
N SER A 350 30.79 -9.32 17.98
CA SER A 350 29.78 -10.15 17.32
C SER A 350 28.52 -9.33 17.00
N VAL A 351 27.68 -9.81 16.07
CA VAL A 351 26.40 -9.15 15.72
C VAL A 351 25.50 -8.94 16.94
N THR A 352 25.48 -9.90 17.86
CA THR A 352 24.71 -9.83 19.11
C THR A 352 25.21 -8.71 20.02
N GLU A 353 26.53 -8.55 20.15
CA GLU A 353 27.13 -7.48 20.94
C GLU A 353 26.90 -6.12 20.30
N VAL A 354 27.01 -6.00 18.97
CA VAL A 354 26.67 -4.77 18.24
C VAL A 354 25.22 -4.37 18.51
N LEU A 355 24.27 -5.30 18.40
CA LEU A 355 22.85 -5.03 18.67
C LEU A 355 22.61 -4.64 20.14
N ALA A 356 23.29 -5.28 21.09
CA ALA A 356 23.21 -4.92 22.50
C ALA A 356 23.74 -3.50 22.75
N THR A 357 24.88 -3.13 22.15
CA THR A 357 25.43 -1.78 22.21
C THR A 357 24.49 -0.75 21.57
N ILE A 358 23.84 -1.08 20.45
CA ILE A 358 22.80 -0.23 19.84
C ILE A 358 21.61 -0.05 20.77
N GLN A 359 21.10 -1.11 21.39
CA GLN A 359 19.98 -1.02 22.32
C GLN A 359 20.31 -0.13 23.53
N GLN A 360 21.49 -0.29 24.11
CA GLN A 360 21.97 0.56 25.20
C GLN A 360 22.19 2.01 24.76
N GLY A 361 22.80 2.22 23.60
CA GLY A 361 23.00 3.54 23.02
C GLY A 361 21.69 4.27 22.73
N ALA A 362 20.64 3.55 22.33
CA ALA A 362 19.35 4.12 22.04
C ALA A 362 18.64 4.70 23.28
N LEU A 363 18.92 4.19 24.48
CA LEU A 363 18.46 4.78 25.74
C LEU A 363 19.13 6.13 26.05
N GLN A 364 20.33 6.34 25.50
CA GLN A 364 21.14 7.54 25.69
C GLN A 364 21.03 8.51 24.50
N TRP A 365 20.19 8.20 23.51
CA TRP A 365 20.05 9.01 22.31
C TRP A 365 19.34 10.34 22.63
N PRO A 366 19.98 11.51 22.38
CA PRO A 366 19.34 12.81 22.58
C PRO A 366 18.35 13.09 21.45
N ARG A 367 17.05 12.96 21.72
CA ARG A 367 15.98 13.06 20.70
C ARG A 367 15.94 14.44 20.04
N GLU A 368 16.38 15.48 20.74
CA GLU A 368 16.43 16.87 20.28
C GLU A 368 17.47 17.09 19.16
N ARG A 369 18.38 16.12 18.95
CA ARG A 369 19.43 16.22 17.94
C ARG A 369 18.91 16.06 16.51
N LEU A 370 17.73 15.48 16.33
CA LEU A 370 17.11 15.33 15.02
C LEU A 370 16.35 16.60 14.64
N LYS A 371 16.63 17.10 13.43
CA LYS A 371 15.80 18.12 12.79
C LYS A 371 14.39 17.57 12.66
N LYS A 372 13.40 18.35 13.07
CA LYS A 372 11.99 18.00 12.94
C LYS A 372 11.54 18.20 11.49
N PHE A 373 10.89 17.19 10.93
CA PHE A 373 10.20 17.25 9.65
C PHE A 373 8.69 17.21 9.87
N PRO A 374 7.89 17.67 8.90
CA PRO A 374 6.44 17.53 8.95
C PRO A 374 6.02 16.07 9.14
N ASP A 375 4.89 15.86 9.82
CA ASP A 375 4.32 14.52 9.91
C ASP A 375 3.86 14.06 8.53
N LEU A 376 4.33 12.87 8.15
CA LEU A 376 3.90 12.20 6.93
C LEU A 376 2.48 11.64 7.13
N LYS A 377 1.50 12.40 6.62
CA LYS A 377 0.07 12.05 6.67
C LYS A 377 -0.54 12.28 5.30
N PHE A 378 -0.75 11.18 4.59
CA PHE A 378 -1.35 11.12 3.26
C PHE A 378 -2.75 10.55 3.39
N LYS A 379 -3.69 11.15 2.65
CA LYS A 379 -5.05 10.65 2.54
C LYS A 379 -5.30 10.21 1.11
N TYR A 380 -6.08 9.16 0.95
CA TYR A 380 -6.61 8.82 -0.36
C TYR A 380 -7.57 9.92 -0.83
N VAL A 381 -7.36 10.37 -2.06
CA VAL A 381 -8.25 11.29 -2.77
C VAL A 381 -8.72 10.56 -4.02
N GLU A 382 -10.03 10.39 -4.14
CA GLU A 382 -10.67 9.86 -5.36
C GLU A 382 -10.54 10.91 -6.47
N GLU A 383 -10.24 10.47 -7.70
CA GLU A 383 -10.15 11.35 -8.88
C GLU A 383 -11.47 12.09 -9.15
N ASP A 384 -11.44 13.17 -9.94
CA ASP A 384 -12.62 14.01 -10.20
C ASP A 384 -13.76 13.28 -10.94
N GLN A 385 -13.41 12.34 -11.83
CA GLN A 385 -14.35 11.54 -12.63
C GLN A 385 -14.12 10.04 -12.42
N PRO A 386 -14.39 9.51 -11.21
CA PRO A 386 -14.10 8.11 -10.89
C PRO A 386 -14.98 7.15 -11.70
N GLU A 387 -16.15 7.59 -12.19
CA GLU A 387 -17.05 6.80 -13.03
C GLU A 387 -16.41 6.30 -14.31
N ASP A 388 -15.49 7.07 -14.91
CA ASP A 388 -14.81 6.71 -16.15
C ASP A 388 -13.92 5.47 -15.96
N PHE A 389 -13.46 5.26 -14.73
CA PHE A 389 -12.76 4.04 -14.33
C PHE A 389 -13.74 2.95 -13.86
N PHE A 390 -14.61 3.27 -12.90
CA PHE A 390 -15.40 2.25 -12.20
C PHE A 390 -16.50 1.63 -13.05
N ILE A 391 -17.17 2.40 -13.92
CA ILE A 391 -18.28 1.86 -14.73
C ILE A 391 -17.75 0.82 -15.73
N PRO A 392 -16.75 1.11 -16.58
CA PRO A 392 -16.12 0.10 -17.44
C PRO A 392 -15.62 -1.12 -16.67
N TYR A 393 -14.97 -0.88 -15.53
CA TYR A 393 -14.42 -1.98 -14.73
C TYR A 393 -15.52 -2.91 -14.19
N VAL A 394 -16.59 -2.38 -13.60
CA VAL A 394 -17.72 -3.17 -13.10
C VAL A 394 -18.36 -4.01 -14.21
N TRP A 395 -18.50 -3.46 -15.42
CA TRP A 395 -19.06 -4.23 -16.53
C TRP A 395 -18.10 -5.30 -17.07
N SER A 396 -16.79 -5.03 -17.10
CA SER A 396 -15.79 -6.05 -17.45
C SER A 396 -15.85 -7.24 -16.48
N LEU A 397 -16.05 -6.93 -15.21
CA LEU A 397 -16.24 -7.85 -14.11
C LEU A 397 -17.52 -8.70 -14.27
N VAL A 398 -18.63 -8.10 -14.70
CA VAL A 398 -19.87 -8.83 -15.03
C VAL A 398 -19.64 -9.78 -16.20
N CYS A 399 -19.04 -9.31 -17.29
CA CYS A 399 -18.83 -10.14 -18.47
C CYS A 399 -17.93 -11.34 -18.20
N ARG A 400 -16.88 -11.17 -17.39
CA ARG A 400 -15.94 -12.25 -17.05
C ARG A 400 -16.52 -13.26 -16.04
N SER A 401 -17.30 -12.79 -15.07
CA SER A 401 -17.59 -13.59 -13.87
C SER A 401 -19.07 -13.88 -13.64
N SER A 402 -19.99 -13.39 -14.47
CA SER A 402 -21.43 -13.71 -14.31
C SER A 402 -21.81 -15.13 -14.74
N GLY A 403 -20.97 -15.81 -15.54
CA GLY A 403 -21.34 -17.07 -16.19
C GLY A 403 -22.44 -16.92 -17.26
N LEU A 404 -22.85 -15.70 -17.57
CA LEU A 404 -23.77 -15.38 -18.66
C LEU A 404 -22.98 -15.10 -19.95
N TYR A 405 -23.57 -15.46 -21.09
CA TYR A 405 -22.98 -15.14 -22.38
C TYR A 405 -23.21 -13.66 -22.73
N TRP A 406 -22.12 -12.93 -22.95
CA TRP A 406 -22.12 -11.55 -23.45
C TRP A 406 -21.42 -11.53 -24.81
N ASN A 407 -22.06 -10.98 -25.84
CA ASN A 407 -21.44 -10.87 -27.16
C ASN A 407 -20.45 -9.68 -27.18
N PRO A 408 -19.12 -9.90 -27.29
CA PRO A 408 -18.13 -8.82 -27.24
C PRO A 408 -18.28 -7.81 -28.38
N THR A 409 -18.76 -8.23 -29.56
CA THR A 409 -18.91 -7.34 -30.72
C THR A 409 -19.97 -6.25 -30.52
N ASN A 410 -20.88 -6.47 -29.56
CA ASN A 410 -21.97 -5.55 -29.24
C ASN A 410 -21.68 -4.70 -28.00
N ILE A 411 -20.56 -4.94 -27.30
CA ILE A 411 -20.14 -4.15 -26.14
C ILE A 411 -19.48 -2.87 -26.64
N LYS A 412 -20.06 -1.72 -26.32
CA LYS A 412 -19.54 -0.39 -26.69
C LYS A 412 -18.98 0.41 -25.52
N LEU A 413 -19.16 -0.09 -24.30
CA LEU A 413 -18.92 0.67 -23.07
C LEU A 413 -17.47 0.51 -22.56
N PHE A 414 -16.79 -0.57 -22.94
CA PHE A 414 -15.41 -0.88 -22.55
C PHE A 414 -14.79 -1.85 -23.57
N SER A 415 -13.46 -1.91 -23.63
CA SER A 415 -12.76 -2.94 -24.40
C SER A 415 -12.79 -4.26 -23.64
N ALA A 416 -13.33 -5.32 -24.24
CA ALA A 416 -13.42 -6.64 -23.62
C ALA A 416 -12.04 -7.28 -23.32
N ASP A 417 -10.98 -6.79 -23.97
CA ASP A 417 -9.63 -7.36 -23.89
C ASP A 417 -8.76 -6.83 -22.74
N GLY A 418 -9.32 -6.07 -21.79
CA GLY A 418 -8.56 -5.57 -20.63
C GLY A 418 -7.39 -4.64 -21.01
N GLY A 419 -7.40 -4.13 -22.25
CA GLY A 419 -6.45 -3.14 -22.73
C GLY A 419 -6.55 -1.89 -21.89
N VAL A 420 -5.44 -1.58 -21.22
CA VAL A 420 -5.14 -0.38 -20.44
C VAL A 420 -5.82 0.84 -21.08
N ILE A 421 -6.79 1.42 -20.38
CA ILE A 421 -7.06 2.85 -20.55
C ILE A 421 -5.88 3.50 -19.84
N THR A 422 -4.90 3.95 -20.62
CA THR A 422 -3.81 4.77 -20.11
C THR A 422 -4.46 6.01 -19.53
N ILE A 423 -4.32 6.21 -18.21
CA ILE A 423 -4.55 7.50 -17.58
C ILE A 423 -3.28 8.32 -17.75
#